data_AF-A0A4P9X8Y3-F1
#
_entry.id   AF-A0A4P9X8Y3-F1
#
_cell.length_a   1.000
_cell.length_b   1.000
_cell.length_c   1.000
_cell.angle_alpha   90.00
_cell.angle_beta   90.00
_cell.angle_gamma   90.00
#
_symmetry.space_group_name_H-M   'P 1'
#
loop_
_entity.id
_entity.type
_entity.pdbx_description
1 polymer ?
#
loop_
_entity_poly.entity_id
_entity_poly.type
_entity_poly.pdbx_seq_one_letter_code
_entity_poly.pdbx_strand_id
1 'polypeptide(L)'
;MTRTGSASSAAALPAQDPSCPCTQILDPTATSALCRLCHGAIPRVQMLIELNQRFRRDNDEFQHKLAVSYMRHDESALEMSRLRERSDELQTHLALRTQELSSVQKSLSAMGEKLVDEIEKRAELQHSKEAIQEELEDLTRSLFEEANVLVAEEARRRHGHEQREQTLEVQLDAMRGQLQMEREQLTELKERLAEMQRREMEMDELAARDAALGNDDSLASEQPSASSDHGWTPMPASSSASAGVADGPVYDSLLLAEFRDFLQQSPSLKTTKLHTVPFMKNVLEDDVTPCLKFGNNPRTSTRKLVDAIAMNTCFVEEVADPELGDGPLSAAGDPARCRYHFKTTDAADDPWCPICLLCRDRLVAVCEFYNLIRHIRQGLYAQRRVDDVFADVVRLKRNMHDAR
;
A
#
# COMPACT_ATOMS: atom_id res chain seq x y z
N MET A 1 -69.41 17.68 21.25
CA MET A 1 -70.57 17.41 22.12
C MET A 1 -71.70 18.33 21.71
N THR A 2 -72.82 17.74 21.32
CA THR A 2 -74.05 18.41 20.86
C THR A 2 -74.57 19.37 21.92
N ARG A 3 -74.65 20.65 21.56
CA ARG A 3 -75.15 21.72 22.43
C ARG A 3 -76.66 21.53 22.57
N THR A 4 -77.09 20.73 23.56
CA THR A 4 -78.49 20.68 23.98
C THR A 4 -78.80 22.02 24.65
N GLY A 5 -79.23 23.00 23.84
CA GLY A 5 -79.86 24.20 24.36
C GLY A 5 -81.09 23.78 25.14
N SER A 6 -81.02 23.81 26.47
CA SER A 6 -82.19 23.73 27.32
C SER A 6 -83.07 24.93 26.95
N ALA A 7 -84.07 24.68 26.11
CA ALA A 7 -85.15 25.61 25.87
C ALA A 7 -85.76 25.91 27.23
N SER A 8 -85.45 27.09 27.78
CA SER A 8 -86.16 27.61 28.92
C SER A 8 -87.62 27.68 28.49
N SER A 9 -88.45 26.81 29.05
CA SER A 9 -89.90 26.87 28.89
C SER A 9 -90.35 28.23 29.38
N ALA A 10 -90.49 29.18 28.45
CA ALA A 10 -91.16 30.44 28.71
C ALA A 10 -92.62 30.07 28.89
N ALA A 11 -93.04 29.87 30.14
CA ALA A 11 -94.44 29.79 30.48
C ALA A 11 -95.14 30.97 29.81
N ALA A 12 -96.10 30.68 28.93
CA ALA A 12 -96.86 31.71 28.24
C ALA A 12 -97.49 32.61 29.31
N LEU A 13 -97.06 33.88 29.35
CA LEU A 13 -97.64 34.86 30.26
C LEU A 13 -99.14 34.95 29.94
N PRO A 14 -100.02 35.01 30.95
CA PRO A 14 -101.45 35.18 30.72
C PRO A 14 -101.69 36.43 29.87
N ALA A 15 -102.63 36.35 28.93
CA ALA A 15 -103.02 37.47 28.08
C ALA A 15 -103.30 38.70 28.94
N GLN A 16 -102.65 39.82 28.63
CA GLN A 16 -102.78 41.06 29.41
C GLN A 16 -104.24 41.53 29.37
N ASP A 17 -104.91 41.53 30.52
CA ASP A 17 -106.25 42.10 30.66
C ASP A 17 -106.17 43.62 30.47
N PRO A 18 -106.82 44.20 29.44
CA PRO A 18 -106.79 45.64 29.19
C PRO A 18 -107.44 46.46 30.31
N SER A 19 -108.22 45.83 31.19
CA SER A 19 -108.82 46.45 32.37
C SER A 19 -107.95 46.41 33.64
N CYS A 20 -106.78 45.75 33.59
CA CYS A 20 -105.88 45.68 34.74
C CYS A 20 -105.37 47.08 35.14
N PRO A 21 -105.52 47.52 36.40
CA PRO A 21 -105.00 48.81 36.87
C PRO A 21 -103.49 48.99 36.63
N CYS A 22 -102.76 47.88 36.50
CA CYS A 22 -101.34 47.87 36.18
C CYS A 22 -100.99 48.57 34.84
N THR A 23 -101.88 48.53 33.84
CA THR A 23 -101.70 49.19 32.52
C THR A 23 -101.88 50.71 32.57
N GLN A 24 -102.48 51.21 33.66
CA GLN A 24 -102.63 52.64 33.94
C GLN A 24 -101.44 53.21 34.72
N ILE A 25 -100.63 52.34 35.35
CA ILE A 25 -99.49 52.74 36.20
C ILE A 25 -98.19 52.79 35.39
N LEU A 26 -97.98 51.83 34.49
CA LEU A 26 -96.78 51.75 33.65
C LEU A 26 -97.05 52.35 32.26
N ASP A 27 -96.16 53.20 31.76
CA ASP A 27 -96.24 53.68 30.38
C ASP A 27 -95.82 52.56 29.40
N PRO A 28 -96.71 52.10 28.49
CA PRO A 28 -96.37 51.05 27.53
C PRO A 28 -95.47 51.54 26.39
N THR A 29 -95.29 52.85 26.21
CA THR A 29 -94.50 53.45 25.13
C THR A 29 -93.07 53.81 25.56
N ALA A 30 -92.80 53.90 26.86
CA ALA A 30 -91.48 54.22 27.38
C ALA A 30 -90.66 52.95 27.61
N THR A 31 -89.47 52.90 27.02
CA THR A 31 -88.43 51.87 27.25
C THR A 31 -87.90 51.86 28.70
N SER A 32 -88.26 52.83 29.52
CA SER A 32 -87.94 52.90 30.94
C SER A 32 -89.23 52.90 31.75
N ALA A 33 -89.28 52.08 32.80
CA ALA A 33 -90.46 51.84 33.62
C ALA A 33 -90.84 53.07 34.49
N LEU A 34 -91.35 54.10 33.83
CA LEU A 34 -91.81 55.33 34.44
C LEU A 34 -93.29 55.21 34.80
N CYS A 35 -93.68 55.88 35.88
CA CYS A 35 -95.07 56.01 36.29
C CYS A 35 -95.82 56.91 35.30
N ARG A 36 -96.92 56.42 34.75
CA ARG A 36 -97.73 57.16 33.76
C ARG A 36 -98.38 58.44 34.30
N LEU A 37 -98.56 58.56 35.62
CA LEU A 37 -99.25 59.68 36.28
C LEU A 37 -98.33 60.83 36.68
N CYS A 38 -97.10 60.53 37.11
CA CYS A 38 -96.14 61.55 37.58
C CYS A 38 -94.84 61.58 36.79
N HIS A 39 -94.69 60.70 35.79
CA HIS A 39 -93.50 60.52 34.96
C HIS A 39 -92.20 60.19 35.73
N GLY A 40 -92.28 59.89 37.03
CA GLY A 40 -91.16 59.48 37.86
C GLY A 40 -90.85 57.98 37.77
N ALA A 41 -89.61 57.60 38.06
CA ALA A 41 -89.19 56.19 38.09
C ALA A 41 -89.85 55.43 39.26
N ILE A 42 -90.36 54.22 39.00
CA ILE A 42 -90.93 53.36 40.05
C ILE A 42 -89.78 52.65 40.77
N PRO A 43 -89.50 52.94 42.06
CA PRO A 43 -88.26 52.49 42.72
C PRO A 43 -88.04 50.97 42.68
N ARG A 44 -89.10 50.17 42.85
CA ARG A 44 -88.99 48.70 42.84
C ARG A 44 -88.70 48.14 41.45
N VAL A 45 -89.26 48.75 40.40
CA VAL A 45 -89.03 48.32 39.02
C VAL A 45 -87.63 48.74 38.57
N GLN A 46 -87.22 49.96 38.95
CA GLN A 46 -85.85 50.45 38.72
C GLN A 46 -84.80 49.53 39.36
N MET A 47 -85.01 49.12 40.62
CA MET A 47 -84.12 48.17 41.31
C MET A 47 -84.02 46.81 40.59
N LEU A 48 -85.15 46.30 40.05
CA LEU A 48 -85.15 45.04 39.28
C LEU A 48 -84.46 45.18 37.93
N ILE A 49 -84.61 46.33 37.26
CA ILE A 49 -83.89 46.64 36.01
C ILE A 49 -82.38 46.68 36.28
N GLU A 50 -81.94 47.38 37.34
CA GLU A 50 -80.53 47.45 37.73
C GLU A 50 -79.97 46.08 38.10
N LEU A 51 -80.74 45.25 38.81
CA LEU A 51 -80.34 43.88 39.16
C LEU A 51 -80.25 42.98 37.92
N ASN A 52 -81.20 43.08 36.98
CA ASN A 52 -81.15 42.33 35.72
C ASN A 52 -79.96 42.78 34.85
N GLN A 53 -79.68 44.08 34.81
CA GLN A 53 -78.49 44.62 34.13
C GLN A 53 -77.19 44.14 34.79
N ARG A 54 -77.13 44.00 36.12
CA ARG A 54 -75.99 43.38 36.82
C ARG A 54 -75.83 41.92 36.41
N PHE A 55 -76.89 41.11 36.50
CA PHE A 55 -76.83 39.71 36.10
C PHE A 55 -76.46 39.51 34.63
N ARG A 56 -76.91 40.39 33.73
CA ARG A 56 -76.48 40.36 32.32
C ARG A 56 -74.99 40.62 32.18
N ARG A 57 -74.46 41.66 32.84
CA ARG A 57 -73.02 41.96 32.85
C ARG A 57 -72.21 40.80 33.42
N ASP A 58 -72.65 40.22 34.53
CA ASP A 58 -71.98 39.08 35.15
C ASP A 58 -72.02 37.86 34.21
N ASN A 59 -73.15 37.60 33.54
CA ASN A 59 -73.27 36.51 32.57
C ASN A 59 -72.34 36.72 31.36
N ASP A 60 -72.30 37.93 30.80
CA ASP A 60 -71.38 38.29 29.71
C ASP A 60 -69.92 38.12 30.13
N GLU A 61 -69.58 38.52 31.37
CA GLU A 61 -68.24 38.34 31.94
C GLU A 61 -67.89 36.85 32.12
N PHE A 62 -68.81 36.03 32.63
CA PHE A 62 -68.62 34.59 32.76
C PHE A 62 -68.49 33.89 31.40
N GLN A 63 -69.31 34.28 30.41
CA GLN A 63 -69.20 33.78 29.05
C GLN A 63 -67.86 34.13 28.42
N HIS A 64 -67.38 35.37 28.62
CA HIS A 64 -66.07 35.79 28.15
C HIS A 64 -64.94 34.99 28.82
N LYS A 65 -64.95 34.85 30.15
CA LYS A 65 -63.96 34.04 30.89
C LYS A 65 -63.95 32.59 30.43
N LEU A 66 -65.13 32.00 30.21
CA LEU A 66 -65.28 30.64 29.72
C LEU A 66 -64.71 30.50 28.30
N ALA A 67 -64.98 31.46 27.40
CA ALA A 67 -64.42 31.47 26.05
C ALA A 67 -62.88 31.55 26.07
N VAL A 68 -62.30 32.43 26.90
CA VAL A 68 -60.84 32.53 27.07
C VAL A 68 -60.25 31.23 27.63
N SER A 69 -60.93 30.59 28.60
CA SER A 69 -60.48 29.31 29.15
C SER A 69 -60.49 28.19 28.11
N TYR A 70 -61.51 28.12 27.25
CA TYR A 70 -61.55 27.15 26.15
C TYR A 70 -60.44 27.39 25.14
N MET A 71 -60.20 28.65 24.76
CA MET A 71 -59.10 28.99 23.84
C MET A 71 -57.74 28.55 24.39
N ARG A 72 -57.46 28.80 25.68
CA ARG A 72 -56.22 28.35 26.34
C ARG A 72 -56.10 26.83 26.39
N HIS A 73 -57.20 26.14 26.64
CA HIS A 73 -57.22 24.68 26.64
C HIS A 73 -56.94 24.11 25.25
N ASP A 74 -57.53 24.68 24.20
CA ASP A 74 -57.31 24.25 22.82
C ASP A 74 -55.85 24.50 22.39
N GLU A 75 -55.27 25.64 22.76
CA GLU A 75 -53.86 25.94 22.54
C GLU A 75 -52.94 24.94 23.26
N SER A 76 -53.21 24.66 24.53
CA SER A 76 -52.46 23.67 25.31
C SER A 76 -52.59 22.26 24.74
N ALA A 77 -53.77 21.90 24.24
CA ALA A 77 -54.02 20.60 23.62
C ALA A 77 -53.23 20.44 22.30
N LEU A 78 -53.15 21.51 21.50
CA LEU A 78 -52.34 21.55 20.28
C LEU A 78 -50.85 21.41 20.59
N GLU A 79 -50.36 22.12 21.60
CA GLU A 79 -48.96 22.04 22.05
C GLU A 79 -48.62 20.63 22.56
N MET A 80 -49.48 20.05 23.39
CA MET A 80 -49.35 18.66 23.85
C MET A 80 -49.30 17.67 22.69
N SER A 81 -50.10 17.88 21.63
CA SER A 81 -50.07 17.03 20.44
C SER A 81 -48.72 17.12 19.71
N ARG A 82 -48.19 18.34 19.53
CA ARG A 82 -46.88 18.57 18.90
C ARG A 82 -45.74 17.94 19.69
N LEU A 83 -45.79 18.06 21.03
CA LEU A 83 -44.78 17.45 21.90
C LEU A 83 -44.82 15.92 21.85
N ARG A 84 -46.01 15.31 21.75
CA ARG A 84 -46.15 13.86 21.57
C ARG A 84 -45.57 13.40 20.24
N GLU A 85 -45.90 14.07 19.14
CA GLU A 85 -45.36 13.76 17.82
C GLU A 85 -43.82 13.82 17.81
N ARG A 86 -43.25 14.89 18.37
CA ARG A 86 -41.80 15.02 18.51
C ARG A 86 -41.18 13.95 19.43
N SER A 87 -41.88 13.55 20.49
CA SER A 87 -41.43 12.46 21.37
C SER A 87 -41.39 11.13 20.62
N ASP A 88 -42.40 10.84 19.81
CA ASP A 88 -42.48 9.62 19.00
C ASP A 88 -41.38 9.60 17.92
N GLU A 89 -41.15 10.74 17.25
CA GLU A 89 -40.02 10.91 16.31
C GLU A 89 -38.66 10.65 16.99
N LEU A 90 -38.43 11.21 18.18
CA LEU A 90 -37.20 10.99 18.92
C LEU A 90 -37.05 9.53 19.37
N GLN A 91 -38.14 8.88 19.79
CA GLN A 91 -38.14 7.47 20.16
C GLN A 91 -37.80 6.58 18.96
N THR A 92 -38.35 6.86 17.78
CA THR A 92 -38.03 6.11 16.57
C THR A 92 -36.57 6.31 16.15
N HIS A 93 -36.06 7.55 16.21
CA HIS A 93 -34.65 7.82 15.90
C HIS A 93 -33.71 7.13 16.90
N LEU A 94 -34.03 7.12 18.20
CA LEU A 94 -33.27 6.39 19.21
C LEU A 94 -33.28 4.87 18.96
N ALA A 95 -34.42 4.30 18.58
CA ALA A 95 -34.51 2.88 18.24
C ALA A 95 -33.63 2.52 17.04
N LEU A 96 -33.64 3.34 15.98
CA LEU A 96 -32.79 3.15 14.80
C LEU A 96 -31.30 3.25 15.14
N ARG A 97 -30.90 4.28 15.90
CA ARG A 97 -29.50 4.44 16.33
C ARG A 97 -29.05 3.29 17.23
N THR A 98 -29.92 2.80 18.10
CA THR A 98 -29.62 1.62 18.94
C THR A 98 -29.40 0.38 18.09
N GLN A 99 -30.21 0.20 17.04
CA GLN A 99 -30.04 -0.90 16.09
C GLN A 99 -28.72 -0.78 15.31
N GLU A 100 -28.38 0.40 14.81
CA GLU A 100 -27.10 0.69 14.13
C GLU A 100 -25.90 0.42 15.05
N LEU A 101 -25.94 0.90 16.30
CA LEU A 101 -24.88 0.62 17.28
C LEU A 101 -24.75 -0.87 17.54
N SER A 102 -25.85 -1.61 17.65
CA SER A 102 -25.82 -3.06 17.84
C SER A 102 -25.23 -3.80 16.64
N SER A 103 -25.47 -3.33 15.41
CA SER A 103 -24.93 -3.96 14.19
C SER A 103 -23.43 -3.69 14.05
N VAL A 104 -22.99 -2.45 14.36
CA VAL A 104 -21.58 -2.08 14.40
C VAL A 104 -20.86 -2.87 15.50
N GLN A 105 -21.44 -3.01 16.69
CA GLN A 105 -20.88 -3.78 17.79
C GLN A 105 -20.68 -5.26 17.41
N LYS A 106 -21.67 -5.88 16.73
CA LYS A 106 -21.54 -7.25 16.20
C LYS A 106 -20.48 -7.37 15.12
N SER A 107 -20.38 -6.39 14.22
CA SER A 107 -19.33 -6.37 13.19
C SER A 107 -17.94 -6.26 13.83
N LEU A 108 -17.80 -5.42 14.85
CA LEU A 108 -16.56 -5.25 15.60
C LEU A 108 -16.16 -6.53 16.33
N SER A 109 -17.10 -7.21 17.01
CA SER A 109 -16.80 -8.49 17.68
C SER A 109 -16.40 -9.57 16.67
N ALA A 110 -17.10 -9.68 15.54
CA ALA A 110 -16.77 -10.64 14.50
C ALA A 110 -15.40 -10.36 13.84
N MET A 111 -15.01 -9.10 13.67
CA MET A 111 -13.66 -8.75 13.23
C MET A 111 -12.61 -9.03 14.31
N GLY A 112 -12.96 -8.83 15.58
CA GLY A 112 -12.12 -9.20 16.72
C GLY A 112 -11.80 -10.70 16.74
N GLU A 113 -12.82 -11.56 16.58
CA GLU A 113 -12.63 -13.02 16.49
C GLU A 113 -11.72 -13.41 15.32
N LYS A 114 -11.94 -12.85 14.12
CA LYS A 114 -11.07 -13.10 12.96
C LYS A 114 -9.62 -12.68 13.19
N LEU A 115 -9.40 -11.60 13.94
CA LEU A 115 -8.05 -11.15 14.28
C LEU A 115 -7.38 -12.15 15.22
N VAL A 116 -8.11 -12.68 16.20
CA VAL A 116 -7.61 -13.73 17.09
C VAL A 116 -7.22 -14.98 16.28
N ASP A 117 -8.11 -15.47 15.41
CA ASP A 117 -7.83 -16.62 14.54
C ASP A 117 -6.58 -16.42 13.66
N GLU A 118 -6.40 -15.21 13.13
CA GLU A 118 -5.24 -14.87 12.30
C GLU A 118 -3.95 -14.79 13.13
N ILE A 119 -4.01 -14.31 14.38
CA ILE A 119 -2.87 -14.31 15.30
C ILE A 119 -2.46 -15.75 15.63
N GLU A 120 -3.41 -16.64 15.91
CA GLU A 120 -3.14 -18.05 16.21
C GLU A 120 -2.49 -18.75 15.00
N LYS A 121 -3.05 -18.59 13.79
CA LYS A 121 -2.45 -19.14 12.56
C LYS A 121 -1.05 -18.61 12.31
N ARG A 122 -0.81 -17.32 12.56
CA ARG A 122 0.53 -16.73 12.42
C ARG A 122 1.50 -17.31 13.43
N ALA A 123 1.07 -17.55 14.67
CA ALA A 123 1.91 -18.20 15.67
C ALA A 123 2.26 -19.64 15.26
N GLU A 124 1.31 -20.42 14.75
CA GLU A 124 1.54 -21.78 14.23
C GLU A 124 2.51 -21.79 13.04
N LEU A 125 2.30 -20.91 12.06
CA LEU A 125 3.18 -20.80 10.89
C LEU A 125 4.58 -20.35 11.29
N GLN A 126 4.71 -19.43 12.25
CA GLN A 126 6.00 -18.96 12.74
C GLN A 126 6.75 -20.09 13.45
N HIS A 127 6.07 -20.88 14.28
CA HIS A 127 6.66 -22.05 14.94
C HIS A 127 7.11 -23.10 13.92
N SER A 128 6.26 -23.43 12.91
CA SER A 128 6.64 -24.37 11.86
C SER A 128 7.81 -23.87 11.02
N LYS A 129 7.89 -22.56 10.78
CA LYS A 129 9.01 -21.95 10.07
C LYS A 129 10.31 -22.07 10.86
N GLU A 130 10.29 -21.77 12.14
CA GLU A 130 11.46 -21.88 13.03
C GLU A 130 11.97 -23.32 13.09
N ALA A 131 11.07 -24.31 13.19
CA ALA A 131 11.43 -25.72 13.15
C ALA A 131 12.11 -26.12 11.82
N ILE A 132 11.55 -25.68 10.68
CA ILE A 132 12.17 -25.95 9.37
C ILE A 132 13.52 -25.24 9.21
N GLN A 133 13.67 -24.03 9.76
CA GLN A 133 14.95 -23.31 9.74
C GLN A 133 16.02 -24.07 10.53
N GLU A 134 15.69 -24.57 11.71
CA GLU A 134 16.59 -25.40 12.52
C GLU A 134 17.01 -26.68 11.77
N GLU A 135 16.05 -27.40 11.18
CA GLU A 135 16.33 -28.59 10.35
C GLU A 135 17.24 -28.28 9.15
N LEU A 136 17.01 -27.13 8.49
CA LEU A 136 17.84 -26.69 7.37
C LEU A 136 19.25 -26.32 7.81
N GLU A 137 19.40 -25.63 8.94
CA GLU A 137 20.71 -25.29 9.51
C GLU A 137 21.49 -26.55 9.88
N ASP A 138 20.85 -27.53 10.49
CA ASP A 138 21.48 -28.80 10.85
C ASP A 138 21.87 -29.63 9.63
N LEU A 139 21.00 -29.73 8.62
CA LEU A 139 21.32 -30.41 7.36
C LEU A 139 22.49 -29.71 6.64
N THR A 140 22.46 -28.38 6.60
CA THR A 140 23.52 -27.57 5.99
C THR A 140 24.84 -27.79 6.71
N ARG A 141 24.83 -27.81 8.05
CA ARG A 141 26.03 -28.09 8.87
C ARG A 141 26.60 -29.47 8.55
N SER A 142 25.76 -30.51 8.55
CA SER A 142 26.17 -31.88 8.22
C SER A 142 26.74 -32.00 6.80
N LEU A 143 26.11 -31.34 5.82
CA LEU A 143 26.56 -31.36 4.43
C LEU A 143 27.95 -30.73 4.28
N PHE A 144 28.20 -29.60 4.94
CA PHE A 144 29.51 -28.95 4.90
C PHE A 144 30.57 -29.76 5.65
N GLU A 145 30.23 -30.38 6.78
CA GLU A 145 31.14 -31.27 7.50
C GLU A 145 31.55 -32.46 6.62
N GLU A 146 30.60 -33.12 5.96
CA GLU A 146 30.87 -34.25 5.07
C GLU A 146 31.69 -33.84 3.83
N ALA A 147 31.34 -32.71 3.20
CA ALA A 147 32.09 -32.17 2.08
C ALA A 147 33.54 -31.81 2.46
N ASN A 148 33.74 -31.21 3.64
CA ASN A 148 35.06 -30.88 4.15
C ASN A 148 35.90 -32.13 4.43
N VAL A 149 35.30 -33.18 4.98
CA VAL A 149 35.97 -34.48 5.18
C VAL A 149 36.42 -35.06 3.83
N LEU A 150 35.53 -35.07 2.84
CA LEU A 150 35.84 -35.61 1.50
C LEU A 150 36.96 -34.82 0.82
N VAL A 151 36.93 -33.49 0.88
CA VAL A 151 37.99 -32.64 0.33
C VAL A 151 39.31 -32.85 1.07
N ALA A 152 39.30 -32.95 2.39
CA ALA A 152 40.49 -33.21 3.18
C ALA A 152 41.08 -34.61 2.91
N GLU A 153 40.26 -35.62 2.68
CA GLU A 153 40.71 -36.96 2.28
C GLU A 153 41.34 -36.95 0.89
N GLU A 154 40.70 -36.32 -0.09
CA GLU A 154 41.23 -36.22 -1.45
C GLU A 154 42.55 -35.41 -1.48
N ALA A 155 42.64 -34.32 -0.73
CA ALA A 155 43.88 -33.55 -0.57
C ALA A 155 45.02 -34.40 0.03
N ARG A 156 44.73 -35.20 1.06
CA ARG A 156 45.71 -36.12 1.65
C ARG A 156 46.14 -37.22 0.67
N ARG A 157 45.20 -37.76 -0.12
CA ARG A 157 45.52 -38.76 -1.17
C ARG A 157 46.42 -38.15 -2.23
N ARG A 158 46.10 -36.97 -2.76
CA ARG A 158 46.93 -36.25 -3.74
C ARG A 158 48.33 -35.99 -3.21
N HIS A 159 48.45 -35.47 -2.00
CA HIS A 159 49.75 -35.25 -1.38
C HIS A 159 50.55 -36.56 -1.22
N GLY A 160 49.89 -37.64 -0.83
CA GLY A 160 50.53 -38.96 -0.75
C GLY A 160 50.96 -39.53 -2.11
N HIS A 161 50.27 -39.19 -3.21
CA HIS A 161 50.70 -39.54 -4.56
C HIS A 161 51.89 -38.67 -5.01
N GLU A 162 51.84 -37.36 -4.80
CA GLU A 162 52.94 -36.43 -5.12
C GLU A 162 54.24 -36.83 -4.41
N GLN A 163 54.19 -37.21 -3.13
CA GLN A 163 55.38 -37.68 -2.40
C GLN A 163 55.99 -38.95 -3.01
N ARG A 164 55.14 -39.90 -3.45
CA ARG A 164 55.61 -41.13 -4.10
C ARG A 164 56.19 -40.83 -5.48
N GLU A 165 55.57 -39.94 -6.24
CA GLU A 165 56.06 -39.47 -7.53
C GLU A 165 57.45 -38.85 -7.38
N GLN A 166 57.63 -37.92 -6.45
CA GLN A 166 58.93 -37.32 -6.14
C GLN A 166 59.98 -38.38 -5.75
N THR A 167 59.60 -39.37 -4.95
CA THR A 167 60.50 -40.46 -4.55
C THR A 167 60.94 -41.30 -5.76
N LEU A 168 60.00 -41.63 -6.65
CA LEU A 168 60.27 -42.39 -7.87
C LEU A 168 61.10 -41.59 -8.87
N GLU A 169 60.87 -40.29 -9.00
CA GLU A 169 61.69 -39.40 -9.82
C GLU A 169 63.15 -39.40 -9.36
N VAL A 170 63.39 -39.24 -8.05
CA VAL A 170 64.75 -39.30 -7.48
C VAL A 170 65.41 -40.65 -7.76
N GLN A 171 64.66 -41.76 -7.64
CA GLN A 171 65.18 -43.10 -7.96
C GLN A 171 65.49 -43.25 -9.45
N LEU A 172 64.63 -42.75 -10.34
CA LEU A 172 64.84 -42.78 -11.78
C LEU A 172 66.07 -41.99 -12.18
N ASP A 173 66.28 -40.81 -11.60
CA ASP A 173 67.45 -39.98 -11.90
C ASP A 173 68.74 -40.62 -11.39
N ALA A 174 68.71 -41.26 -10.22
CA ALA A 174 69.84 -42.05 -9.73
C ALA A 174 70.19 -43.22 -10.67
N MET A 175 69.18 -43.98 -11.12
CA MET A 175 69.37 -45.08 -12.07
C MET A 175 69.84 -44.59 -13.44
N ARG A 176 69.29 -43.47 -13.94
CA ARG A 176 69.76 -42.82 -15.18
C ARG A 176 71.22 -42.41 -15.06
N GLY A 177 71.61 -41.83 -13.93
CA GLY A 177 73.00 -41.45 -13.65
C GLY A 177 73.95 -42.64 -13.64
N GLN A 178 73.56 -43.74 -12.99
CA GLN A 178 74.33 -45.00 -13.02
C GLN A 178 74.48 -45.53 -14.46
N LEU A 179 73.39 -45.57 -15.21
CA LEU A 179 73.39 -46.07 -16.58
C LEU A 179 74.21 -45.18 -17.52
N GLN A 180 74.25 -43.87 -17.26
CA GLN A 180 75.12 -42.94 -17.96
C GLN A 180 76.60 -43.20 -17.63
N MET A 181 76.96 -43.39 -16.36
CA MET A 181 78.33 -43.73 -15.96
C MET A 181 78.80 -45.06 -16.57
N GLU A 182 77.96 -46.09 -16.56
CA GLU A 182 78.25 -47.38 -17.21
C GLU A 182 78.43 -47.24 -18.71
N ARG A 183 77.62 -46.40 -19.38
CA ARG A 183 77.79 -46.09 -20.80
C ARG A 183 79.11 -45.37 -21.06
N GLU A 184 79.46 -44.39 -20.24
CA GLU A 184 80.72 -43.64 -20.32
C GLU A 184 81.93 -44.58 -20.13
N GLN A 185 81.88 -45.47 -19.15
CA GLN A 185 82.90 -46.50 -18.93
C GLN A 185 83.03 -47.46 -20.11
N LEU A 186 81.91 -47.94 -20.68
CA LEU A 186 81.94 -48.78 -21.88
C LEU A 186 82.49 -48.04 -23.10
N THR A 187 82.21 -46.73 -23.24
CA THR A 187 82.77 -45.93 -24.32
C THR A 187 84.28 -45.74 -24.15
N GLU A 188 84.76 -45.45 -22.94
CA GLU A 188 86.19 -45.35 -22.65
C GLU A 188 86.90 -46.69 -22.91
N LEU A 189 86.31 -47.81 -22.46
CA LEU A 189 86.84 -49.14 -22.70
C LEU A 189 86.91 -49.45 -24.20
N LYS A 190 85.87 -49.12 -24.96
CA LYS A 190 85.87 -49.26 -26.43
C LYS A 190 86.93 -48.40 -27.08
N GLU A 191 87.10 -47.15 -26.65
CA GLU A 191 88.15 -46.27 -27.17
C GLU A 191 89.54 -46.82 -26.88
N ARG A 192 89.81 -47.30 -25.67
CA ARG A 192 91.08 -47.95 -25.30
C ARG A 192 91.32 -49.23 -26.08
N LEU A 193 90.30 -50.07 -26.28
CA LEU A 193 90.40 -51.27 -27.12
C LEU A 193 90.69 -50.89 -28.57
N ALA A 194 90.01 -49.88 -29.11
CA ALA A 194 90.26 -49.37 -30.46
C ALA A 194 91.65 -48.74 -30.57
N GLU A 195 92.15 -48.08 -29.51
CA GLU A 195 93.50 -47.53 -29.47
C GLU A 195 94.57 -48.63 -29.38
N MET A 196 94.34 -49.70 -28.61
CA MET A 196 95.20 -50.88 -28.62
C MET A 196 95.18 -51.58 -29.98
N GLN A 197 94.01 -51.75 -30.59
CA GLN A 197 93.90 -52.30 -31.95
C GLN A 197 94.60 -51.40 -32.97
N ARG A 198 94.51 -50.07 -32.85
CA ARG A 198 95.27 -49.14 -33.70
C ARG A 198 96.78 -49.26 -33.46
N ARG A 199 97.24 -49.43 -32.23
CA ARG A 199 98.66 -49.67 -31.93
C ARG A 199 99.15 -51.02 -32.47
N GLU A 200 98.32 -52.06 -32.42
CA GLU A 200 98.59 -53.36 -33.05
C GLU A 200 98.65 -53.21 -34.58
N MET A 201 97.68 -52.50 -35.17
CA MET A 201 97.70 -52.17 -36.60
C MET A 201 98.88 -51.29 -36.98
N GLU A 202 99.32 -50.32 -36.17
CA GLU A 202 100.50 -49.48 -36.42
C GLU A 202 101.79 -50.28 -36.29
N MET A 203 101.85 -51.27 -35.41
CA MET A 203 102.97 -52.23 -35.32
C MET A 203 103.01 -53.18 -36.53
N ASP A 204 101.84 -53.61 -37.02
CA ASP A 204 101.71 -54.39 -38.25
C ASP A 204 101.93 -53.52 -39.52
N GLU A 205 101.59 -52.23 -39.49
CA GLU A 205 101.75 -51.26 -40.58
C GLU A 205 103.19 -50.74 -40.67
N LEU A 206 103.92 -50.64 -39.55
CA LEU A 206 105.37 -50.45 -39.54
C LEU A 206 106.13 -51.69 -40.05
N ALA A 207 105.52 -52.89 -39.97
CA ALA A 207 106.02 -54.09 -40.65
C ALA A 207 105.60 -54.14 -42.16
N ALA A 208 104.51 -53.47 -42.53
CA ALA A 208 104.01 -53.43 -43.92
C ALA A 208 104.49 -52.21 -44.75
N ARG A 209 105.03 -51.15 -44.13
CA ARG A 209 105.56 -49.94 -44.81
C ARG A 209 106.90 -50.12 -45.53
N ASP A 210 107.43 -51.35 -45.61
CA ASP A 210 108.51 -51.77 -46.52
C ASP A 210 107.96 -52.37 -47.84
N ALA A 211 106.63 -52.39 -48.04
CA ALA A 211 106.00 -52.89 -49.26
C ALA A 211 104.93 -51.93 -49.82
N ALA A 212 105.35 -51.19 -50.85
CA ALA A 212 104.55 -50.69 -51.97
C ALA A 212 103.67 -49.41 -51.82
N LEU A 213 104.24 -48.34 -52.39
CA LEU A 213 103.67 -47.36 -53.33
C LEU A 213 102.30 -47.68 -53.98
N GLY A 214 101.46 -46.65 -54.17
CA GLY A 214 100.65 -46.50 -55.39
C GLY A 214 99.22 -45.96 -55.25
N ASN A 215 99.07 -44.67 -55.61
CA ASN A 215 97.98 -44.02 -56.38
C ASN A 215 96.46 -44.26 -56.11
N ASP A 216 95.81 -43.13 -55.81
CA ASP A 216 94.73 -42.45 -56.57
C ASP A 216 93.24 -42.85 -56.47
N ASP A 217 92.44 -41.77 -56.50
CA ASP A 217 91.11 -41.58 -57.10
C ASP A 217 89.80 -41.78 -56.29
N SER A 218 89.15 -40.61 -56.06
CA SER A 218 87.75 -40.25 -56.38
C SER A 218 86.49 -40.87 -55.73
N LEU A 219 85.64 -39.91 -55.31
CA LEU A 219 84.18 -39.75 -55.53
C LEU A 219 83.13 -40.27 -54.52
N ALA A 220 82.28 -39.29 -54.16
CA ALA A 220 80.81 -39.30 -54.04
C ALA A 220 80.13 -39.59 -52.68
N SER A 221 79.44 -38.54 -52.22
CA SER A 221 78.05 -38.47 -51.72
C SER A 221 77.59 -39.38 -50.57
N GLU A 222 77.14 -38.77 -49.46
CA GLU A 222 75.70 -38.57 -49.14
C GLU A 222 75.52 -37.92 -47.75
N GLN A 223 74.30 -37.47 -47.48
CA GLN A 223 73.86 -36.43 -46.53
C GLN A 223 74.11 -36.72 -45.02
N PRO A 224 73.90 -35.72 -44.15
CA PRO A 224 72.70 -35.84 -43.31
C PRO A 224 71.88 -34.56 -43.11
N SER A 225 70.61 -34.83 -42.89
CA SER A 225 69.53 -34.02 -42.33
C SER A 225 69.92 -33.08 -41.18
N ALA A 226 69.52 -31.81 -41.33
CA ALA A 226 69.43 -30.84 -40.24
C ALA A 226 67.96 -30.48 -40.02
N SER A 227 67.43 -30.80 -38.84
CA SER A 227 66.22 -30.22 -38.27
C SER A 227 66.52 -29.81 -36.83
N SER A 228 67.10 -28.61 -36.72
CA SER A 228 66.93 -27.66 -35.62
C SER A 228 65.55 -26.99 -35.83
N ASP A 229 64.85 -26.41 -34.88
CA ASP A 229 65.17 -26.03 -33.51
C ASP A 229 63.85 -25.74 -32.80
N HIS A 230 63.95 -25.68 -31.49
CA HIS A 230 62.95 -25.46 -30.47
C HIS A 230 62.18 -24.13 -30.58
N GLY A 231 60.95 -24.13 -30.06
CA GLY A 231 60.18 -22.90 -29.80
C GLY A 231 58.76 -23.14 -29.31
N TRP A 232 58.59 -23.58 -28.07
CA TRP A 232 57.32 -23.47 -27.34
C TRP A 232 57.34 -22.17 -26.50
N THR A 233 56.45 -21.25 -26.83
CA THR A 233 56.14 -20.05 -26.05
C THR A 233 54.99 -20.33 -25.05
N PRO A 234 55.05 -19.87 -23.80
CA PRO A 234 53.93 -19.93 -22.87
C PRO A 234 53.04 -18.68 -22.97
N MET A 235 51.72 -18.87 -22.87
CA MET A 235 50.72 -17.79 -22.70
C MET A 235 50.65 -17.31 -21.24
N PRO A 236 50.15 -16.07 -21.02
CA PRO A 236 50.43 -15.32 -19.80
C PRO A 236 49.37 -15.44 -18.71
N ALA A 237 49.84 -15.17 -17.49
CA ALA A 237 49.06 -15.02 -16.27
C ALA A 237 48.00 -13.90 -16.39
N SER A 238 46.79 -14.21 -15.92
CA SER A 238 45.71 -13.24 -15.76
C SER A 238 45.83 -12.57 -14.39
N SER A 239 46.02 -11.26 -14.44
CA SER A 239 46.15 -10.36 -13.30
C SER A 239 44.88 -10.31 -12.46
N SER A 240 45.03 -10.63 -11.17
CA SER A 240 44.09 -10.25 -10.12
C SER A 240 44.14 -8.74 -9.91
N ALA A 241 43.13 -8.03 -10.38
CA ALA A 241 42.90 -6.64 -10.05
C ALA A 241 41.97 -6.54 -8.83
N SER A 242 42.53 -5.95 -7.79
CA SER A 242 41.95 -5.42 -6.56
C SER A 242 40.50 -4.93 -6.66
N ALA A 243 39.64 -5.50 -5.81
CA ALA A 243 38.35 -4.94 -5.44
C ALA A 243 38.58 -3.63 -4.64
N GLY A 244 38.23 -2.49 -5.23
CA GLY A 244 37.95 -1.27 -4.49
C GLY A 244 36.57 -1.38 -3.87
N VAL A 245 36.50 -1.38 -2.53
CA VAL A 245 35.26 -1.31 -1.77
C VAL A 245 34.66 0.09 -1.99
N ALA A 246 33.69 0.19 -2.91
CA ALA A 246 32.82 1.34 -3.01
C ALA A 246 31.73 1.20 -1.96
N ASP A 247 31.80 2.00 -0.89
CA ASP A 247 30.79 2.14 0.14
C ASP A 247 29.58 2.90 -0.43
N GLY A 248 28.84 2.24 -1.31
CA GLY A 248 27.60 2.70 -1.90
C GLY A 248 26.48 1.70 -1.64
N PRO A 249 25.21 2.13 -1.60
CA PRO A 249 24.08 1.23 -1.41
C PRO A 249 24.13 0.12 -2.47
N VAL A 250 24.28 -1.13 -2.02
CA VAL A 250 24.32 -2.31 -2.89
C VAL A 250 22.89 -2.61 -3.32
N TYR A 251 22.53 -2.18 -4.52
CA TYR A 251 21.26 -2.52 -5.14
C TYR A 251 21.33 -3.92 -5.77
N ASP A 252 20.20 -4.61 -5.83
CA ASP A 252 20.08 -5.87 -6.59
C ASP A 252 20.43 -5.62 -8.06
N SER A 253 21.43 -6.35 -8.56
CA SER A 253 21.94 -6.25 -9.92
C SER A 253 20.86 -6.51 -10.98
N LEU A 254 19.83 -7.32 -10.66
CA LEU A 254 18.75 -7.62 -11.58
C LEU A 254 17.75 -6.45 -11.68
N LEU A 255 17.36 -5.87 -10.53
CA LEU A 255 16.44 -4.72 -10.50
C LEU A 255 17.06 -3.48 -11.17
N LEU A 256 18.36 -3.28 -11.00
CA LEU A 256 19.08 -2.20 -11.66
C LEU A 256 19.15 -2.42 -13.18
N ALA A 257 19.29 -3.67 -13.64
CA ALA A 257 19.27 -4.00 -15.05
C ALA A 257 17.90 -3.75 -15.68
N GLU A 258 16.81 -4.18 -15.03
CA GLU A 258 15.44 -3.87 -15.48
C GLU A 258 15.16 -2.37 -15.57
N PHE A 259 15.69 -1.59 -14.61
CA PHE A 259 15.56 -0.14 -14.64
C PHE A 259 16.36 0.49 -15.79
N ARG A 260 17.56 -0.01 -16.10
CA ARG A 260 18.35 0.44 -17.26
C ARG A 260 17.60 0.20 -18.56
N ASP A 261 16.97 -0.96 -18.71
CA ASP A 261 16.15 -1.27 -19.89
C ASP A 261 14.95 -0.34 -20.00
N PHE A 262 14.31 -0.02 -18.87
CA PHE A 262 13.24 0.98 -18.83
C PHE A 262 13.73 2.36 -19.28
N LEU A 263 14.89 2.84 -18.79
CA LEU A 263 15.43 4.15 -19.17
C LEU A 263 15.63 4.27 -20.68
N GLN A 264 16.12 3.22 -21.34
CA GLN A 264 16.32 3.19 -22.79
C GLN A 264 15.00 3.28 -23.57
N GLN A 265 13.95 2.63 -23.07
CA GLN A 265 12.64 2.60 -23.71
C GLN A 265 11.80 3.86 -23.42
N SER A 266 11.96 4.44 -22.22
CA SER A 266 11.10 5.48 -21.64
C SER A 266 10.80 6.70 -22.52
N PRO A 267 11.74 7.27 -23.32
CA PRO A 267 11.48 8.49 -24.09
C PRO A 267 10.51 8.26 -25.26
N SER A 268 10.43 7.03 -25.77
CA SER A 268 9.60 6.65 -26.92
C SER A 268 8.26 6.00 -26.53
N LEU A 269 8.09 5.65 -25.25
CA LEU A 269 6.88 5.00 -24.76
C LEU A 269 5.71 5.98 -24.68
N LYS A 270 4.55 5.57 -25.21
CA LYS A 270 3.27 6.27 -24.99
C LYS A 270 2.81 6.07 -23.55
N THR A 271 2.21 7.10 -22.94
CA THR A 271 1.72 7.03 -21.55
C THR A 271 0.72 5.91 -21.32
N THR A 272 -0.12 5.59 -22.33
CA THR A 272 -1.08 4.48 -22.27
C THR A 272 -0.43 3.08 -22.18
N LYS A 273 0.84 2.95 -22.57
CA LYS A 273 1.61 1.70 -22.50
C LYS A 273 2.62 1.71 -21.35
N LEU A 274 2.57 2.69 -20.46
CA LEU A 274 3.54 2.82 -19.38
C LEU A 274 3.56 1.58 -18.48
N HIS A 275 2.41 0.96 -18.22
CA HIS A 275 2.29 -0.21 -17.35
C HIS A 275 2.46 -1.56 -18.08
N THR A 276 2.83 -1.56 -19.36
CA THR A 276 3.10 -2.80 -20.10
C THR A 276 4.57 -3.21 -20.07
N VAL A 277 5.47 -2.30 -19.67
CA VAL A 277 6.90 -2.61 -19.57
C VAL A 277 7.22 -3.23 -18.21
N PRO A 278 8.16 -4.21 -18.13
CA PRO A 278 8.38 -5.03 -16.93
C PRO A 278 8.58 -4.20 -15.65
N PHE A 279 9.52 -3.25 -15.67
CA PHE A 279 9.81 -2.40 -14.51
C PHE A 279 8.56 -1.69 -13.95
N MET A 280 7.79 -1.00 -14.80
CA MET A 280 6.60 -0.25 -14.38
C MET A 280 5.42 -1.16 -14.04
N LYS A 281 5.35 -2.36 -14.63
CA LYS A 281 4.34 -3.36 -14.27
C LYS A 281 4.60 -3.88 -12.86
N ASN A 282 5.85 -4.22 -12.55
CA ASN A 282 6.26 -4.67 -11.21
C ASN A 282 5.99 -3.58 -10.18
N VAL A 283 6.37 -2.32 -10.45
CA VAL A 283 6.05 -1.19 -9.54
C VAL A 283 4.53 -1.01 -9.35
N LEU A 284 3.74 -1.21 -10.41
CA LEU A 284 2.28 -1.10 -10.32
C LEU A 284 1.69 -2.18 -9.39
N GLU A 285 2.17 -3.41 -9.50
CA GLU A 285 1.66 -4.56 -8.75
C GLU A 285 2.17 -4.58 -7.30
N ASP A 286 3.44 -4.28 -7.07
CA ASP A 286 4.11 -4.43 -5.77
C ASP A 286 4.02 -3.18 -4.88
N ASP A 287 4.00 -1.99 -5.49
CA ASP A 287 4.10 -0.71 -4.77
C ASP A 287 2.81 0.13 -4.88
N VAL A 288 2.39 0.45 -6.11
CA VAL A 288 1.30 1.43 -6.37
C VAL A 288 -0.08 0.88 -6.00
N THR A 289 -0.42 -0.32 -6.48
CA THR A 289 -1.75 -0.92 -6.24
C THR A 289 -1.99 -1.16 -4.75
N PRO A 290 -1.03 -1.71 -3.97
CA PRO A 290 -1.18 -1.84 -2.52
C PRO A 290 -1.32 -0.48 -1.81
N CYS A 291 -0.57 0.54 -2.22
CA CYS A 291 -0.63 1.88 -1.62
C CYS A 291 -1.99 2.57 -1.84
N LEU A 292 -2.58 2.42 -3.03
CA LEU A 292 -3.88 3.00 -3.42
C LEU A 292 -5.09 2.10 -3.11
N LYS A 293 -4.91 1.01 -2.38
CA LYS A 293 -6.03 0.16 -1.94
C LYS A 293 -6.66 0.72 -0.67
N PHE A 294 -7.68 1.56 -0.84
CA PHE A 294 -8.42 2.17 0.26
C PHE A 294 -9.60 1.28 0.70
N GLY A 295 -9.36 0.37 1.65
CA GLY A 295 -10.40 -0.42 2.30
C GLY A 295 -11.30 -1.25 1.37
N ASN A 296 -12.45 -1.70 1.91
CA ASN A 296 -13.31 -2.68 1.23
C ASN A 296 -14.32 -2.06 0.24
N ASN A 297 -14.52 -0.73 0.26
CA ASN A 297 -15.43 -0.04 -0.67
C ASN A 297 -14.97 1.40 -0.97
N PRO A 298 -13.90 1.60 -1.74
CA PRO A 298 -13.43 2.94 -2.09
C PRO A 298 -14.42 3.64 -3.04
N ARG A 299 -14.67 4.95 -2.83
CA ARG A 299 -15.49 5.78 -3.74
C ARG A 299 -14.92 5.88 -5.15
N THR A 300 -13.62 5.70 -5.30
CA THR A 300 -12.90 5.76 -6.58
C THR A 300 -12.08 4.50 -6.73
N SER A 301 -12.20 3.82 -7.87
CA SER A 301 -11.42 2.61 -8.11
C SER A 301 -9.92 2.94 -8.19
N THR A 302 -9.09 2.04 -7.68
CA THR A 302 -7.62 2.15 -7.77
C THR A 302 -7.16 2.35 -9.21
N ARG A 303 -7.83 1.71 -10.17
CA ARG A 303 -7.56 1.90 -11.61
C ARG A 303 -7.79 3.34 -12.07
N LYS A 304 -8.93 3.96 -11.69
CA LYS A 304 -9.23 5.35 -12.06
C LYS A 304 -8.21 6.33 -11.45
N LEU A 305 -7.74 6.07 -10.23
CA LEU A 305 -6.67 6.85 -9.60
C LEU A 305 -5.33 6.69 -10.32
N VAL A 306 -4.91 5.46 -10.62
CA VAL A 306 -3.68 5.18 -11.36
C VAL A 306 -3.68 5.87 -12.72
N ASP A 307 -4.78 5.78 -13.46
CA ASP A 307 -4.93 6.44 -14.75
C ASP A 307 -4.82 7.98 -14.61
N ALA A 308 -5.53 8.58 -13.64
CA ALA A 308 -5.48 10.01 -13.38
C ALA A 308 -4.08 10.50 -12.97
N ILE A 309 -3.38 9.77 -12.10
CA ILE A 309 -2.02 10.11 -11.66
C ILE A 309 -1.03 9.99 -12.82
N ALA A 310 -1.11 8.91 -13.59
CA ALA A 310 -0.26 8.71 -14.76
C ALA A 310 -0.45 9.82 -15.81
N MET A 311 -1.69 10.26 -16.01
CA MET A 311 -2.05 11.36 -16.91
C MET A 311 -1.84 12.77 -16.33
N ASN A 312 -1.44 12.89 -15.05
CA ASN A 312 -1.25 14.16 -14.36
C ASN A 312 -2.54 14.99 -14.21
N THR A 313 -3.68 14.33 -13.98
CA THR A 313 -5.00 14.98 -13.81
C THR A 313 -5.57 14.79 -12.40
N CYS A 314 -4.79 14.22 -11.48
CA CYS A 314 -5.15 14.06 -10.08
C CYS A 314 -4.74 15.31 -9.28
N PHE A 315 -5.70 15.95 -8.61
CA PHE A 315 -5.49 17.14 -7.79
C PHE A 315 -5.79 16.82 -6.33
N VAL A 316 -4.97 17.34 -5.41
CA VAL A 316 -5.14 17.17 -3.97
C VAL A 316 -4.99 18.52 -3.30
N GLU A 317 -5.99 18.92 -2.53
CA GLU A 317 -6.07 20.25 -1.91
C GLU A 317 -6.49 20.13 -0.44
N GLU A 318 -6.11 21.14 0.35
CA GLU A 318 -6.51 21.29 1.74
C GLU A 318 -7.78 22.16 1.82
N VAL A 319 -8.75 21.73 2.61
CA VAL A 319 -10.01 22.44 2.81
C VAL A 319 -9.76 23.60 3.77
N ALA A 320 -9.91 24.83 3.27
CA ALA A 320 -9.61 26.05 4.02
C ALA A 320 -10.58 26.32 5.19
N ASP A 321 -11.82 25.82 5.14
CA ASP A 321 -12.82 25.95 6.21
C ASP A 321 -13.72 24.69 6.33
N PRO A 322 -13.72 23.97 7.46
CA PRO A 322 -14.52 22.75 7.64
C PRO A 322 -16.03 22.99 7.86
N GLU A 323 -16.52 24.24 7.93
CA GLU A 323 -17.91 24.56 8.30
C GLU A 323 -18.91 24.74 7.13
N LEU A 324 -18.53 24.51 5.86
CA LEU A 324 -19.40 24.79 4.70
C LEU A 324 -19.54 23.65 3.65
N GLY A 325 -19.42 22.39 4.06
CA GLY A 325 -19.55 21.25 3.16
C GLY A 325 -20.95 20.62 3.11
N ASP A 326 -21.87 21.17 2.32
CA ASP A 326 -23.15 20.55 1.96
C ASP A 326 -22.90 19.40 0.96
N GLY A 327 -22.92 18.14 1.41
CA GLY A 327 -22.74 16.97 0.54
C GLY A 327 -23.10 15.64 1.22
N PRO A 328 -23.66 14.65 0.49
CA PRO A 328 -24.23 13.46 1.10
C PRO A 328 -23.19 12.59 1.79
N LEU A 329 -23.44 12.39 3.08
CA LEU A 329 -22.66 11.62 4.04
C LEU A 329 -22.84 10.10 3.83
N SER A 330 -21.72 9.39 3.67
CA SER A 330 -21.42 8.09 4.30
C SER A 330 -20.37 7.31 3.49
N ALA A 331 -19.14 7.27 4.03
CA ALA A 331 -18.24 6.11 4.04
C ALA A 331 -16.90 6.56 4.65
N ALA A 332 -16.53 5.94 5.77
CA ALA A 332 -15.27 6.08 6.49
C ALA A 332 -15.01 7.42 7.21
N GLY A 333 -15.39 7.47 8.49
CA GLY A 333 -14.85 8.43 9.45
C GLY A 333 -15.61 9.74 9.57
N ASP A 334 -15.57 10.29 10.77
CA ASP A 334 -16.15 11.56 11.18
C ASP A 334 -15.75 12.70 10.20
N PRO A 335 -16.70 13.37 9.51
CA PRO A 335 -16.41 14.41 8.51
C PRO A 335 -15.65 15.61 9.11
N ALA A 336 -15.76 15.80 10.42
CA ALA A 336 -15.05 16.85 11.16
C ALA A 336 -13.51 16.71 11.15
N ARG A 337 -12.96 15.61 10.60
CA ARG A 337 -11.51 15.33 10.57
C ARG A 337 -10.87 15.24 9.18
N CYS A 338 -11.65 15.35 8.09
CA CYS A 338 -11.11 15.27 6.72
C CYS A 338 -10.72 16.65 6.19
N ARG A 339 -9.46 17.06 6.46
CA ARG A 339 -8.89 18.33 5.99
C ARG A 339 -8.47 18.35 4.52
N TYR A 340 -8.51 17.23 3.81
CA TYR A 340 -8.05 17.15 2.43
C TYR A 340 -9.15 16.61 1.53
N HIS A 341 -9.11 17.00 0.26
CA HIS A 341 -9.93 16.40 -0.78
C HIS A 341 -9.11 16.21 -2.05
N PHE A 342 -9.52 15.24 -2.88
CA PHE A 342 -8.92 15.02 -4.18
C PHE A 342 -9.96 14.98 -5.30
N LYS A 343 -9.50 15.19 -6.52
CA LYS A 343 -10.29 15.12 -7.76
C LYS A 343 -9.46 14.46 -8.85
N THR A 344 -10.09 13.66 -9.71
CA THR A 344 -9.37 12.80 -10.69
C THR A 344 -9.28 13.38 -12.09
N THR A 345 -10.13 14.36 -12.39
CA THR A 345 -10.12 15.11 -13.65
C THR A 345 -10.40 16.58 -13.37
N ASP A 346 -9.97 17.47 -14.26
CA ASP A 346 -10.29 18.91 -14.17
C ASP A 346 -11.72 19.23 -14.69
N ALA A 347 -12.55 18.21 -14.90
CA ALA A 347 -13.90 18.40 -15.40
C ALA A 347 -14.78 19.03 -14.31
N ALA A 348 -15.57 20.06 -14.65
CA ALA A 348 -16.47 20.73 -13.70
C ALA A 348 -17.40 19.75 -12.96
N ASP A 349 -17.80 18.66 -13.63
CA ASP A 349 -18.74 17.66 -13.11
C ASP A 349 -18.09 16.55 -12.25
N ASP A 350 -16.74 16.45 -12.15
CA ASP A 350 -16.09 15.45 -11.27
C ASP A 350 -16.09 15.99 -9.82
N PRO A 351 -16.76 15.31 -8.87
CA PRO A 351 -16.92 15.83 -7.51
C PRO A 351 -15.64 15.68 -6.69
N TRP A 352 -15.37 16.64 -5.82
CA TRP A 352 -14.29 16.54 -4.83
C TRP A 352 -14.58 15.43 -3.83
N CYS A 353 -13.60 14.56 -3.63
CA CYS A 353 -13.71 13.42 -2.72
C CYS A 353 -12.90 13.71 -1.45
N PRO A 354 -13.53 13.91 -0.27
CA PRO A 354 -12.81 14.12 0.97
C PRO A 354 -12.00 12.89 1.37
N ILE A 355 -10.81 13.14 1.89
CA ILE A 355 -9.84 12.13 2.34
C ILE A 355 -9.20 12.55 3.67
N CYS A 356 -8.85 11.58 4.49
CA CYS A 356 -8.08 11.82 5.72
C CYS A 356 -6.60 12.06 5.41
N LEU A 357 -5.84 12.56 6.39
CA LEU A 357 -4.40 12.83 6.26
C LEU A 357 -3.60 11.60 5.78
N LEU A 358 -3.88 10.40 6.33
CA LEU A 358 -3.19 9.17 5.92
C LEU A 358 -3.45 8.81 4.45
N CYS A 359 -4.71 8.94 4.00
CA CYS A 359 -5.06 8.70 2.59
C CYS A 359 -4.41 9.73 1.66
N ARG A 360 -4.29 10.98 2.12
CA ARG A 360 -3.58 12.04 1.40
C ARG A 360 -2.10 11.71 1.24
N ASP A 361 -1.43 11.25 2.30
CA ASP A 361 0.00 10.92 2.25
C ASP A 361 0.28 9.74 1.31
N ARG A 362 -0.56 8.70 1.33
CA ARG A 362 -0.52 7.61 0.34
C ARG A 362 -0.65 8.11 -1.10
N LEU A 363 -1.65 8.95 -1.34
CA LEU A 363 -1.91 9.48 -2.69
C LEU A 363 -0.75 10.35 -3.18
N VAL A 364 -0.21 11.21 -2.32
CA VAL A 364 0.94 12.07 -2.63
C VAL A 364 2.21 11.27 -2.87
N ALA A 365 2.50 10.24 -2.08
CA ALA A 365 3.67 9.38 -2.29
C ALA A 365 3.66 8.73 -3.70
N VAL A 366 2.49 8.28 -4.16
CA VAL A 366 2.34 7.76 -5.53
C VAL A 366 2.49 8.87 -6.57
N CYS A 367 1.90 10.04 -6.35
CA CYS A 367 2.07 11.18 -7.25
C CYS A 367 3.54 11.59 -7.41
N GLU A 368 4.32 11.62 -6.32
CA GLU A 368 5.76 11.91 -6.35
C GLU A 368 6.54 10.91 -7.19
N PHE A 369 6.24 9.61 -7.04
CA PHE A 369 6.83 8.57 -7.89
C PHE A 369 6.53 8.80 -9.38
N TYR A 370 5.27 9.01 -9.75
CA TYR A 370 4.91 9.26 -11.15
C TYR A 370 5.46 10.59 -11.69
N ASN A 371 5.68 11.59 -10.84
CA ASN A 371 6.38 12.83 -11.20
C ASN A 371 7.82 12.54 -11.59
N LEU A 372 8.55 11.73 -10.80
CA LEU A 372 9.90 11.28 -11.17
C LEU A 372 9.89 10.54 -12.52
N ILE A 373 8.98 9.58 -12.71
CA ILE A 373 8.86 8.83 -13.96
C ILE A 373 8.58 9.75 -15.15
N ARG A 374 7.74 10.77 -14.98
CA ARG A 374 7.44 11.76 -16.02
C ARG A 374 8.68 12.57 -16.38
N HIS A 375 9.42 13.04 -15.39
CA HIS A 375 10.65 13.79 -15.62
C HIS A 375 11.74 12.95 -16.29
N ILE A 376 11.85 11.65 -15.93
CA ILE A 376 12.73 10.69 -16.62
C ILE A 376 12.35 10.60 -18.10
N ARG A 377 11.07 10.41 -18.41
CA ARG A 377 10.56 10.33 -19.79
C ARG A 377 10.75 11.63 -20.59
N GLN A 378 10.78 12.78 -19.92
CA GLN A 378 11.07 14.08 -20.51
C GLN A 378 12.57 14.34 -20.70
N GLY A 379 13.45 13.42 -20.27
CA GLY A 379 14.89 13.54 -20.41
C GLY A 379 15.55 14.49 -19.39
N LEU A 380 14.82 14.94 -18.35
CA LEU A 380 15.34 15.87 -17.33
C LEU A 380 16.45 15.26 -16.46
N TYR A 381 16.60 13.94 -16.48
CA TYR A 381 17.61 13.18 -15.73
C TYR A 381 18.77 12.66 -16.60
N ALA A 382 18.85 13.05 -17.88
CA ALA A 382 19.85 12.53 -18.83
C ALA A 382 21.31 12.80 -18.42
N GLN A 383 21.56 13.82 -17.59
CA GLN A 383 22.90 14.19 -17.13
C GLN A 383 23.29 13.53 -15.79
N ARG A 384 22.38 12.81 -15.13
CA ARG A 384 22.65 12.13 -13.85
C ARG A 384 23.10 10.69 -14.08
N ARG A 385 23.88 10.15 -13.15
CA ARG A 385 24.27 8.73 -13.17
C ARG A 385 23.02 7.88 -12.94
N VAL A 386 22.94 6.74 -13.64
CA VAL A 386 21.82 5.81 -13.52
C VAL A 386 21.62 5.37 -12.06
N ASP A 387 22.72 5.11 -11.34
CA ASP A 387 22.69 4.65 -9.95
C ASP A 387 22.04 5.69 -9.02
N ASP A 388 22.28 7.00 -9.25
CA ASP A 388 21.68 8.09 -8.46
C ASP A 388 20.17 8.20 -8.71
N VAL A 389 19.75 8.04 -9.98
CA VAL A 389 18.33 8.06 -10.34
C VAL A 389 17.62 6.81 -9.80
N PHE A 390 18.29 5.66 -9.80
CA PHE A 390 17.76 4.44 -9.21
C PHE A 390 17.65 4.54 -7.68
N ALA A 391 18.60 5.22 -7.02
CA ALA A 391 18.49 5.53 -5.60
C ALA A 391 17.24 6.35 -5.27
N ASP A 392 16.91 7.34 -6.12
CA ASP A 392 15.66 8.11 -5.99
C ASP A 392 14.42 7.23 -6.20
N VAL A 393 14.45 6.31 -7.17
CA VAL A 393 13.37 5.33 -7.38
C VAL A 393 13.17 4.47 -6.13
N VAL A 394 14.25 3.90 -5.58
CA VAL A 394 14.18 3.05 -4.38
C VAL A 394 13.65 3.84 -3.19
N ARG A 395 14.08 5.09 -3.01
CA ARG A 395 13.57 5.99 -1.97
C ARG A 395 12.07 6.24 -2.11
N LEU A 396 11.58 6.53 -3.32
CA LEU A 396 10.15 6.77 -3.55
C LEU A 396 9.30 5.51 -3.40
N LYS A 397 9.82 4.33 -3.80
CA LYS A 397 9.18 3.05 -3.51
C LYS A 397 9.05 2.81 -2.00
N ARG A 398 10.11 3.09 -1.24
CA ARG A 398 10.06 3.03 0.22
C ARG A 398 9.02 3.98 0.81
N ASN A 399 8.93 5.22 0.32
CA ASN A 399 7.89 6.15 0.77
C ASN A 399 6.47 5.62 0.51
N MET A 400 6.22 4.99 -0.65
CA MET A 400 4.93 4.35 -0.93
C MET A 400 4.66 3.15 0.00
N HIS A 401 5.70 2.39 0.35
CA HIS A 401 5.64 1.28 1.30
C HIS A 401 5.39 1.74 2.75
N ASP A 402 5.96 2.87 3.15
CA ASP A 402 5.81 3.41 4.50
C ASP A 402 4.45 4.10 4.68
N ALA A 403 3.85 4.60 3.59
CA ALA A 403 2.53 5.23 3.61
C ALA A 403 1.36 4.22 3.62
N ARG A 404 1.58 2.96 3.20
CA ARG A 404 0.55 1.91 3.23
C ARG A 404 0.27 1.38 4.63
#